data_AF-A0A6G7IZ24-F1
#
_entry.id   AF-A0A6G7IZ24-F1
#
_cell.length_a   1.000
_cell.length_b   1.000
_cell.length_c   1.000
_cell.angle_alpha   90.00
_cell.angle_beta   90.00
_cell.angle_gamma   90.00
#
_symmetry.space_group_name_H-M   'P 1'
#
loop_
_entity.id
_entity.type
_entity.pdbx_description
1 polymer ?
#
loop_
_entity_poly.entity_id
_entity_poly.type
_entity_poly.pdbx_seq_one_letter_code
_entity_poly.pdbx_strand_id
1 'polypeptide(L)'
;MKKNYLTILFLAILLSSCGKDQKLVDSEQTVLMFFESVNDGNEEQMKSSYPNISTFDSYFKSDSIKIVESKLVNDSLVSVATTNYYTNGFGKQSTKEIELYLLPDSLSLYNQIVDSKGLTDHKENELYKFAVNTGCIKENDTTDVQKNGKYIDAYLLQYRYTVNKLLDFKTDVSVTDWSWKTGYGGSASGKGIVKNNTTFDIPKVKYEITYKDRNENQITTDDGYVTYDVLRAGSSESFTFYTSYVGSRASKASISLEFDEDMIKEYVLNAHYNGDEYEKYKSEEEEIE
;
A
#
# COMPACT_ATOMS: atom_id res chain seq x y z
N MET A 1 29.32 -68.65 -16.04
CA MET A 1 28.38 -67.51 -16.13
C MET A 1 29.15 -66.21 -15.92
N LYS A 2 28.92 -65.23 -16.81
CA LYS A 2 29.52 -63.88 -16.86
C LYS A 2 29.20 -63.11 -15.56
N LYS A 3 30.20 -62.58 -14.85
CA LYS A 3 30.69 -61.17 -14.87
C LYS A 3 29.58 -60.12 -14.64
N ASN A 4 29.64 -59.40 -13.52
CA ASN A 4 29.93 -57.95 -13.46
C ASN A 4 29.68 -57.36 -12.06
N TYR A 5 30.77 -57.03 -11.35
CA TYR A 5 30.72 -56.04 -10.28
C TYR A 5 30.71 -54.66 -10.92
N LEU A 6 29.60 -53.93 -10.81
CA LEU A 6 29.53 -52.53 -11.17
C LEU A 6 29.98 -51.72 -9.96
N THR A 7 31.27 -51.40 -9.90
CA THR A 7 31.80 -50.42 -8.96
C THR A 7 31.38 -49.04 -9.45
N ILE A 8 30.42 -48.41 -8.78
CA ILE A 8 30.10 -47.00 -8.99
C ILE A 8 31.21 -46.20 -8.31
N LEU A 9 32.15 -45.70 -9.11
CA LEU A 9 33.17 -44.77 -8.68
C LEU A 9 32.54 -43.36 -8.67
N PHE A 10 32.14 -42.89 -7.48
CA PHE A 10 31.85 -41.47 -7.23
C PHE A 10 33.18 -40.72 -7.37
N LEU A 11 33.46 -40.20 -8.57
CA LEU A 11 34.61 -39.32 -8.77
C LEU A 11 34.18 -37.90 -8.37
N ALA A 12 34.42 -37.57 -7.11
CA ALA A 12 34.39 -36.20 -6.63
C ALA A 12 35.41 -35.38 -7.43
N ILE A 13 34.90 -34.49 -8.28
CA ILE A 13 35.73 -33.45 -8.92
C ILE A 13 35.97 -32.37 -7.86
N LEU A 14 36.88 -32.66 -6.93
CA LEU A 14 37.55 -31.64 -6.12
C LEU A 14 38.78 -31.19 -6.91
N LEU A 15 38.56 -30.34 -7.91
CA LEU A 15 39.65 -29.58 -8.51
C LEU A 15 39.58 -28.16 -7.94
N SER A 16 40.41 -27.99 -6.92
CA SER A 16 40.87 -26.74 -6.32
C SER A 16 41.07 -25.65 -7.37
N SER A 17 40.05 -24.80 -7.52
CA SER A 17 40.19 -23.45 -8.04
C SER A 17 40.68 -22.54 -6.92
N CYS A 18 41.37 -21.47 -7.27
CA CYS A 18 41.93 -20.49 -6.36
C CYS A 18 40.84 -19.86 -5.47
N GLY A 19 40.64 -20.44 -4.28
CA GLY A 19 40.53 -19.74 -2.99
C GLY A 19 39.25 -18.98 -2.64
N LYS A 20 38.09 -19.24 -3.27
CA LYS A 20 36.83 -18.65 -2.79
C LYS A 20 36.24 -19.50 -1.67
N ASP A 21 35.86 -18.87 -0.56
CA ASP A 21 35.20 -19.52 0.58
C ASP A 21 33.93 -20.24 0.09
N GLN A 22 33.77 -21.51 0.49
CA GLN A 22 32.63 -22.35 0.11
C GLN A 22 31.28 -21.68 0.45
N LYS A 23 31.22 -20.93 1.56
CA LYS A 23 30.01 -20.18 1.97
C LYS A 23 29.58 -19.18 0.90
N LEU A 24 30.54 -18.52 0.26
CA LEU A 24 30.28 -17.55 -0.80
C LEU A 24 29.81 -18.25 -2.08
N VAL A 25 30.42 -19.38 -2.43
CA VAL A 25 30.03 -20.19 -3.59
C VAL A 25 28.59 -20.71 -3.43
N ASP A 26 28.26 -21.25 -2.26
CA ASP A 26 26.91 -21.75 -1.97
C ASP A 26 25.88 -20.62 -2.01
N SER A 27 26.22 -19.45 -1.48
CA SER A 27 25.35 -18.27 -1.50
C SER A 27 25.10 -17.76 -2.92
N GLU A 28 26.13 -17.72 -3.75
CA GLU A 28 26.01 -17.35 -5.17
C GLU A 28 25.11 -18.32 -5.94
N GLN A 29 25.23 -19.63 -5.68
CA GLN A 29 24.38 -20.63 -6.30
C GLN A 29 22.91 -20.45 -5.91
N THR A 30 22.63 -20.16 -4.63
CA THR A 30 21.27 -19.86 -4.15
C THR A 30 20.68 -18.64 -4.85
N VAL A 31 21.46 -17.57 -5.00
CA VAL A 31 21.02 -16.36 -5.70
C VAL A 31 20.76 -16.62 -7.19
N LEU A 32 21.61 -17.40 -7.86
CA LEU A 32 21.39 -17.80 -9.26
C LEU A 32 20.09 -18.59 -9.42
N MET A 33 19.84 -19.58 -8.56
CA MET A 33 18.60 -20.37 -8.58
C MET A 33 17.36 -19.51 -8.31
N PHE A 34 17.46 -18.54 -7.39
CA PHE A 34 16.38 -17.60 -7.13
C PHE A 34 16.02 -16.79 -8.39
N PHE A 35 17.00 -16.18 -9.06
CA PHE A 35 16.73 -15.37 -10.25
C PHE A 35 16.33 -16.18 -11.48
N GLU A 36 16.81 -17.43 -11.62
CA GLU A 36 16.29 -18.38 -12.60
C GLU A 36 14.80 -18.65 -12.35
N SER A 37 14.41 -18.84 -11.09
CA SER A 37 13.01 -19.02 -10.71
C SER A 37 12.16 -17.77 -10.98
N VAL A 38 12.72 -16.57 -10.79
CA VAL A 38 12.06 -15.30 -11.15
C VAL A 38 11.82 -15.21 -12.66
N ASN A 39 12.82 -15.56 -13.48
CA ASN A 39 12.71 -15.58 -14.93
C ASN A 39 11.65 -16.57 -15.43
N ASP A 40 11.64 -17.77 -14.86
CA ASP A 40 10.73 -18.84 -15.26
C ASP A 40 9.32 -18.69 -14.69
N GLY A 41 9.12 -17.75 -13.76
CA GLY A 41 7.86 -17.56 -13.04
C GLY A 41 7.54 -18.71 -12.07
N ASN A 42 8.55 -19.44 -11.58
CA ASN A 42 8.37 -20.55 -10.66
C ASN A 42 8.21 -20.07 -9.21
N GLU A 43 6.98 -19.76 -8.82
CA GLU A 43 6.67 -19.23 -7.47
C GLU A 43 7.07 -20.12 -6.31
N GLU A 44 6.96 -21.44 -6.45
CA GLU A 44 7.30 -22.37 -5.38
C GLU A 44 8.81 -22.32 -5.10
N GLN A 45 9.63 -22.35 -6.15
CA GLN A 45 11.08 -22.28 -6.01
C GLN A 45 11.56 -20.89 -5.55
N MET A 46 10.88 -19.81 -5.99
CA MET A 46 11.12 -18.47 -5.44
C MET A 46 10.87 -18.42 -3.94
N LYS A 47 9.72 -18.95 -3.46
CA LYS A 47 9.38 -18.97 -2.02
C LYS A 47 10.30 -19.88 -1.23
N SER A 48 10.77 -20.98 -1.82
CA SER A 48 11.72 -21.90 -1.18
C SER A 48 13.09 -21.24 -0.94
N SER A 49 13.59 -20.51 -1.94
CA SER A 49 14.89 -19.83 -1.90
C SER A 49 14.86 -18.46 -1.23
N TYR A 50 13.72 -17.75 -1.24
CA TYR A 50 13.53 -16.49 -0.55
C TYR A 50 12.12 -16.40 0.08
N PRO A 51 11.90 -16.97 1.27
CA PRO A 51 10.56 -17.06 1.87
C PRO A 51 9.83 -15.71 2.01
N ASN A 52 10.56 -14.64 2.35
CA ASN A 52 9.99 -13.30 2.53
C ASN A 52 9.46 -12.68 1.23
N ILE A 53 9.77 -13.23 0.04
CA ILE A 53 9.24 -12.71 -1.22
C ILE A 53 7.71 -12.77 -1.28
N SER A 54 7.10 -13.70 -0.54
CA SER A 54 5.65 -13.81 -0.41
C SER A 54 4.99 -12.62 0.29
N THR A 55 5.79 -11.80 0.98
CA THR A 55 5.32 -10.60 1.68
C THR A 55 5.39 -9.35 0.81
N PHE A 56 6.11 -9.40 -0.32
CA PHE A 56 6.29 -8.24 -1.18
C PHE A 56 5.13 -8.11 -2.18
N ASP A 57 4.55 -6.91 -2.28
CA ASP A 57 3.52 -6.61 -3.27
C ASP A 57 4.04 -6.75 -4.71
N SER A 58 5.30 -6.37 -4.93
CA SER A 58 5.97 -6.50 -6.22
C SER A 58 7.49 -6.51 -6.08
N TYR A 59 8.16 -7.05 -7.10
CA TYR A 59 9.61 -7.10 -7.21
C TYR A 59 10.02 -7.02 -8.68
N PHE A 60 11.26 -6.64 -8.96
CA PHE A 60 11.79 -6.59 -10.31
C PHE A 60 11.78 -7.99 -10.95
N LYS A 61 11.26 -8.06 -12.19
CA LYS A 61 11.47 -9.23 -13.06
C LYS A 61 12.95 -9.38 -13.40
N SER A 62 13.31 -10.53 -13.95
CA SER A 62 14.67 -10.87 -14.32
C SER A 62 14.66 -11.70 -15.59
N ASP A 63 15.44 -11.30 -16.57
CA ASP A 63 15.76 -12.10 -17.76
C ASP A 63 17.08 -12.86 -17.51
N SER A 64 18.02 -12.23 -16.80
CA SER A 64 19.29 -12.81 -16.39
C SER A 64 19.96 -11.94 -15.32
N ILE A 65 20.94 -12.49 -14.62
CA ILE A 65 21.78 -11.73 -13.68
C ILE A 65 23.27 -11.93 -13.96
N LYS A 66 24.06 -10.96 -13.50
CA LYS A 66 25.51 -11.10 -13.33
C LYS A 66 25.85 -10.87 -11.88
N ILE A 67 26.49 -11.84 -11.24
CA ILE A 67 27.07 -11.62 -9.90
C ILE A 67 28.27 -10.67 -10.05
N VAL A 68 28.24 -9.58 -9.29
CA VAL A 68 29.27 -8.54 -9.26
C VAL A 68 30.28 -8.83 -8.15
N GLU A 69 29.78 -9.12 -6.95
CA GLU A 69 30.57 -9.38 -5.76
C GLU A 69 29.80 -10.31 -4.81
N SER A 70 30.53 -11.13 -4.05
CA SER A 70 30.01 -11.82 -2.88
C SER A 70 30.99 -11.64 -1.71
N LYS A 71 30.51 -11.32 -0.51
CA LYS A 71 31.37 -11.10 0.67
C LYS A 71 30.70 -11.50 1.97
N LEU A 72 31.52 -11.81 2.97
CA LEU A 72 31.07 -11.89 4.36
C LEU A 72 30.90 -10.47 4.90
N VAL A 73 29.68 -10.13 5.32
CA VAL A 73 29.37 -8.88 6.02
C VAL A 73 29.79 -8.99 7.49
N ASN A 74 29.62 -10.19 8.06
CA ASN A 74 30.15 -10.61 9.36
C ASN A 74 30.38 -12.13 9.34
N ASP A 75 30.66 -12.76 10.48
CA ASP A 75 31.03 -14.19 10.58
C ASP A 75 30.03 -15.17 9.93
N SER A 76 28.77 -14.77 9.80
CA SER A 76 27.68 -15.63 9.29
C SER A 76 26.85 -14.99 8.17
N LEU A 77 26.78 -13.66 8.08
CA LEU A 77 25.99 -12.98 7.06
C LEU A 77 26.81 -12.86 5.77
N VAL A 78 26.30 -13.45 4.69
CA VAL A 78 26.83 -13.26 3.34
C VAL A 78 25.98 -12.25 2.59
N SER A 79 26.64 -11.36 1.85
CA SER A 79 26.04 -10.47 0.86
C SER A 79 26.46 -10.92 -0.54
N VAL A 80 25.51 -10.95 -1.47
CA VAL A 80 25.74 -11.19 -2.90
C VAL A 80 25.14 -10.03 -3.69
N ALA A 81 25.99 -9.23 -4.32
CA ALA A 81 25.61 -8.11 -5.18
C ALA A 81 25.52 -8.57 -6.64
N THR A 82 24.43 -8.22 -7.31
CA THR A 82 24.15 -8.59 -8.69
C THR A 82 23.71 -7.38 -9.52
N THR A 83 24.08 -7.40 -10.80
CA THR A 83 23.39 -6.61 -11.82
C THR A 83 22.29 -7.49 -12.40
N ASN A 84 21.03 -7.14 -12.15
CA ASN A 84 19.85 -7.74 -12.74
C ASN A 84 19.52 -7.08 -14.08
N TYR A 85 19.32 -7.89 -15.12
CA TYR A 85 18.90 -7.46 -16.46
C TYR A 85 17.46 -7.89 -16.67
N TYR A 86 16.59 -6.97 -17.02
CA TYR A 86 15.17 -7.26 -17.18
C TYR A 86 14.53 -6.42 -18.29
N THR A 87 13.52 -7.00 -18.93
CA THR A 87 12.69 -6.31 -19.92
C THR A 87 11.46 -5.73 -19.23
N ASN A 88 11.29 -4.41 -19.30
CA ASN A 88 10.14 -3.75 -18.68
C ASN A 88 8.84 -3.95 -19.48
N GLY A 89 7.70 -3.47 -18.95
CA GLY A 89 6.39 -3.60 -19.60
C GLY A 89 6.27 -2.93 -20.98
N PHE A 90 7.25 -2.12 -21.39
CA PHE A 90 7.33 -1.50 -22.72
C PHE A 90 8.29 -2.24 -23.67
N GLY A 91 8.81 -3.41 -23.27
CA GLY A 91 9.76 -4.18 -24.07
C GLY A 91 11.18 -3.62 -24.08
N LYS A 92 11.51 -2.68 -23.18
CA LYS A 92 12.84 -2.08 -23.08
C LYS A 92 13.69 -2.82 -22.04
N GLN A 93 14.87 -3.27 -22.47
CA GLN A 93 15.89 -3.80 -21.58
C GLN A 93 16.42 -2.70 -20.65
N SER A 94 16.45 -3.02 -19.36
CA SER A 94 16.92 -2.16 -18.27
C SER A 94 17.77 -2.97 -17.30
N THR A 95 18.52 -2.29 -16.44
CA THR A 95 19.32 -2.93 -15.40
C THR A 95 18.99 -2.37 -14.02
N LYS A 96 19.18 -3.22 -13.00
CA LYS A 96 19.02 -2.87 -11.60
C LYS A 96 20.09 -3.55 -10.77
N GLU A 97 20.78 -2.79 -9.93
CA GLU A 97 21.67 -3.37 -8.92
C GLU A 97 20.83 -3.88 -7.75
N ILE A 98 21.05 -5.14 -7.38
CA ILE A 98 20.36 -5.82 -6.28
C ILE A 98 21.39 -6.48 -5.38
N GLU A 99 21.26 -6.31 -4.08
CA GLU A 99 22.08 -7.00 -3.08
C GLU A 99 21.20 -7.95 -2.29
N LEU A 100 21.60 -9.22 -2.17
CA LEU A 100 20.86 -10.25 -1.45
C LEU A 100 21.67 -10.73 -0.26
N TYR A 101 20.98 -10.97 0.85
CA TYR A 101 21.59 -11.36 2.12
C TYR A 101 21.17 -12.78 2.49
N LEU A 102 22.15 -13.58 2.91
CA LEU A 102 21.95 -14.98 3.27
C LEU A 102 22.58 -15.26 4.64
N LEU A 103 21.88 -16.04 5.44
CA LEU A 103 22.36 -16.61 6.69
C LEU A 103 22.40 -18.14 6.56
N PRO A 104 23.30 -18.82 7.29
CA PRO A 104 23.29 -20.26 7.33
C PRO A 104 22.02 -20.77 8.02
N ASP A 105 21.47 -21.87 7.51
CA ASP A 105 20.46 -22.64 8.22
C ASP A 105 21.06 -23.42 9.40
N SER A 106 20.23 -24.23 10.08
CA SER A 106 20.66 -25.05 11.22
C SER A 106 21.72 -26.12 10.85
N LEU A 107 21.88 -26.42 9.56
CA LEU A 107 22.88 -27.34 9.01
C LEU A 107 24.11 -26.60 8.44
N SER A 108 24.20 -25.28 8.66
CA SER A 108 25.27 -24.41 8.14
C SER A 108 25.26 -24.25 6.62
N LEU A 109 24.11 -24.43 5.97
CA LEU A 109 23.94 -24.26 4.52
C LEU A 109 23.35 -22.88 4.20
N TYR A 110 23.83 -22.25 3.13
CA TYR A 110 23.38 -20.93 2.65
C TYR A 110 22.36 -21.09 1.53
N ASN A 111 21.25 -21.77 1.82
CA ASN A 111 20.22 -22.14 0.85
C ASN A 111 19.03 -21.17 0.76
N GLN A 112 18.98 -20.17 1.66
CA GLN A 112 17.88 -19.21 1.72
C GLN A 112 18.38 -17.77 1.83
N ILE A 113 17.76 -16.92 1.03
CA ILE A 113 17.84 -15.46 1.13
C ILE A 113 16.94 -15.05 2.28
N VAL A 114 17.51 -14.27 3.20
CA VAL A 114 16.79 -13.71 4.35
C VAL A 114 16.33 -12.28 4.10
N ASP A 115 17.08 -11.53 3.28
CA ASP A 115 16.77 -10.13 2.99
C ASP A 115 17.39 -9.68 1.65
N SER A 116 17.01 -8.49 1.18
CA SER A 116 17.54 -7.90 -0.04
C SER A 116 17.55 -6.38 -0.01
N LYS A 117 18.27 -5.75 -0.94
CA LYS A 117 18.21 -4.32 -1.23
C LYS A 117 18.00 -4.12 -2.72
N GLY A 118 16.97 -3.36 -3.06
CA GLY A 118 16.71 -2.94 -4.43
C GLY A 118 16.01 -4.00 -5.29
N LEU A 119 15.56 -5.11 -4.69
CA LEU A 119 14.71 -6.10 -5.34
C LEU A 119 13.28 -5.55 -5.53
N THR A 120 12.81 -4.70 -4.61
CA THR A 120 11.54 -3.99 -4.71
C THR A 120 11.74 -2.53 -5.13
N ASP A 121 10.68 -1.90 -5.65
CA ASP A 121 10.64 -0.45 -5.86
C ASP A 121 9.34 0.11 -5.31
N HIS A 122 9.46 1.26 -4.65
CA HIS A 122 8.38 1.92 -3.93
C HIS A 122 8.26 3.40 -4.31
N LYS A 123 9.08 3.89 -5.25
CA LYS A 123 9.18 5.32 -5.58
C LYS A 123 7.85 5.97 -5.99
N GLU A 124 6.99 5.23 -6.68
CA GLU A 124 5.69 5.72 -7.14
C GLU A 124 4.55 5.39 -6.16
N ASN A 125 4.83 4.63 -5.10
CA ASN A 125 3.81 4.24 -4.13
C ASN A 125 3.57 5.40 -3.14
N GLU A 126 2.35 5.95 -3.13
CA GLU A 126 1.98 7.05 -2.24
C GLU A 126 2.03 6.67 -0.76
N LEU A 127 1.70 5.41 -0.42
CA LEU A 127 1.80 4.90 0.94
C LEU A 127 3.27 4.84 1.39
N TYR A 128 4.20 4.55 0.49
CA TYR A 128 5.64 4.62 0.82
C TYR A 128 6.08 6.04 1.14
N LYS A 129 5.67 7.02 0.31
CA LYS A 129 5.96 8.44 0.56
C LYS A 129 5.39 8.88 1.90
N PHE A 130 4.15 8.50 2.18
CA PHE A 130 3.51 8.73 3.47
C PHE A 130 4.30 8.08 4.63
N ALA A 131 4.71 6.82 4.48
CA ALA A 131 5.47 6.10 5.50
C ALA A 131 6.82 6.77 5.80
N VAL A 132 7.51 7.29 4.78
CA VAL A 132 8.74 8.06 4.95
C VAL A 132 8.47 9.40 5.64
N ASN A 133 7.47 10.16 5.15
CA ASN A 133 7.15 11.49 5.68
C ASN A 133 6.68 11.47 7.15
N THR A 134 6.04 10.39 7.59
CA THR A 134 5.55 10.20 8.97
C THR A 134 6.59 9.54 9.89
N GLY A 135 7.76 9.18 9.38
CA GLY A 135 8.82 8.52 10.13
C GLY A 135 8.60 7.03 10.39
N CYS A 136 7.62 6.40 9.72
CA CYS A 136 7.37 4.96 9.79
C CYS A 136 8.49 4.16 9.12
N ILE A 137 8.96 4.64 7.96
CA ILE A 137 10.18 4.17 7.29
C ILE A 137 11.25 5.23 7.45
N LYS A 138 12.38 4.86 8.04
CA LYS A 138 13.51 5.75 8.36
C LYS A 138 14.68 5.49 7.40
N GLU A 139 15.63 6.42 7.36
CA GLU A 139 16.82 6.30 6.49
C GLU A 139 17.67 5.05 6.79
N ASN A 140 17.62 4.54 8.03
CA ASN A 140 18.32 3.34 8.45
C ASN A 140 17.57 2.03 8.12
N ASP A 141 16.32 2.09 7.66
CA ASP A 141 15.59 0.95 7.10
C ASP A 141 16.10 0.72 5.67
N THR A 142 17.22 0.03 5.57
CA THR A 142 17.95 -0.05 4.30
C THR A 142 17.47 -1.19 3.41
N THR A 143 16.98 -2.28 3.99
CA THR A 143 16.60 -3.51 3.27
C THR A 143 15.12 -3.55 2.91
N ASP A 144 14.79 -4.40 1.94
CA ASP A 144 13.45 -4.53 1.39
C ASP A 144 12.52 -5.22 2.40
N VAL A 145 12.99 -6.21 3.19
CA VAL A 145 12.17 -6.82 4.27
C VAL A 145 11.91 -5.84 5.40
N GLN A 146 12.90 -5.04 5.81
CA GLN A 146 12.72 -4.00 6.84
C GLN A 146 11.63 -3.01 6.44
N LYS A 147 11.73 -2.48 5.21
CA LYS A 147 10.72 -1.55 4.66
C LYS A 147 9.37 -2.22 4.57
N ASN A 148 9.30 -3.43 4.03
CA ASN A 148 8.04 -4.15 3.85
C ASN A 148 7.32 -4.41 5.18
N GLY A 149 8.05 -4.76 6.24
CA GLY A 149 7.49 -4.93 7.58
C GLY A 149 6.81 -3.68 8.13
N LYS A 150 7.20 -2.49 7.67
CA LYS A 150 6.62 -1.20 8.08
C LYS A 150 5.42 -0.75 7.24
N TYR A 151 5.12 -1.43 6.14
CA TYR A 151 3.98 -1.05 5.29
C TYR A 151 2.63 -1.24 5.98
N ILE A 152 2.46 -2.32 6.75
CA ILE A 152 1.22 -2.58 7.48
C ILE A 152 0.98 -1.46 8.50
N ASP A 153 2.01 -1.08 9.23
CA ASP A 153 1.97 0.03 10.19
C ASP A 153 1.61 1.36 9.51
N ALA A 154 2.27 1.65 8.38
CA ALA A 154 1.96 2.85 7.60
C ALA A 154 0.52 2.86 7.08
N TYR A 155 0.01 1.70 6.63
CA TYR A 155 -1.38 1.55 6.18
C TYR A 155 -2.37 1.83 7.32
N LEU A 156 -2.15 1.26 8.51
CA LEU A 156 -3.00 1.49 9.68
C LEU A 156 -2.98 2.95 10.13
N LEU A 157 -1.80 3.57 10.17
CA LEU A 157 -1.65 4.99 10.49
C LEU A 157 -2.40 5.89 9.48
N GLN A 158 -2.23 5.62 8.18
CA GLN A 158 -2.94 6.35 7.11
C GLN A 158 -4.45 6.20 7.25
N TYR A 159 -4.93 4.99 7.51
CA TYR A 159 -6.35 4.72 7.70
C TYR A 159 -6.91 5.49 8.90
N ARG A 160 -6.22 5.46 10.05
CA ARG A 160 -6.60 6.22 11.26
C ARG A 160 -6.70 7.72 10.97
N TYR A 161 -5.72 8.29 10.28
CA TYR A 161 -5.73 9.71 9.91
C TYR A 161 -6.86 10.05 8.93
N THR A 162 -7.18 9.14 8.01
CA THR A 162 -8.29 9.29 7.05
C THR A 162 -9.63 9.31 7.77
N VAL A 163 -9.84 8.38 8.72
CA VAL A 163 -11.05 8.36 9.55
C VAL A 163 -11.18 9.63 10.38
N ASN A 164 -10.09 10.08 11.04
CA ASN A 164 -10.11 11.32 11.81
C ASN A 164 -10.45 12.53 10.92
N LYS A 165 -9.85 12.61 9.72
CA LYS A 165 -10.13 13.71 8.78
C LYS A 165 -11.58 13.68 8.28
N LEU A 166 -12.14 12.50 8.04
CA LEU A 166 -13.55 12.35 7.69
C LEU A 166 -14.46 12.84 8.83
N LEU A 167 -14.11 12.55 10.08
CA LEU A 167 -14.85 13.05 11.25
C LEU A 167 -14.76 14.58 11.37
N ASP A 168 -13.59 15.17 11.12
CA ASP A 168 -13.42 16.63 11.05
C ASP A 168 -14.39 17.21 10.01
N PHE A 169 -14.41 16.65 8.79
CA PHE A 169 -15.28 17.13 7.70
C PHE A 169 -16.76 17.00 8.06
N LYS A 170 -17.17 15.87 8.65
CA LYS A 170 -18.56 15.66 9.10
C LYS A 170 -18.98 16.60 10.22
N THR A 171 -18.03 17.14 10.99
CA THR A 171 -18.29 18.06 12.09
C THR A 171 -18.28 19.51 11.64
N ASP A 172 -17.30 19.88 10.80
CA ASP A 172 -17.02 21.27 10.45
C ASP A 172 -17.66 21.72 9.13
N VAL A 173 -18.10 20.79 8.29
CA VAL A 173 -18.89 21.09 7.10
C VAL A 173 -20.34 20.76 7.40
N SER A 174 -21.21 21.78 7.41
CA SER A 174 -22.58 21.64 7.89
C SER A 174 -23.60 22.33 7.00
N VAL A 175 -24.80 21.75 6.95
CA VAL A 175 -25.99 22.40 6.40
C VAL A 175 -26.47 23.41 7.42
N THR A 176 -26.23 24.69 7.16
CA THR A 176 -26.52 25.79 8.10
C THR A 176 -27.95 26.30 8.02
N ASP A 177 -28.58 26.17 6.86
CA ASP A 177 -30.00 26.45 6.65
C ASP A 177 -30.50 25.53 5.54
N TRP A 178 -31.72 25.01 5.67
CA TRP A 178 -32.39 24.32 4.57
C TRP A 178 -33.90 24.26 4.78
N SER A 179 -34.60 24.16 3.66
CA SER A 179 -36.05 24.01 3.64
C SER A 179 -36.46 23.12 2.48
N TRP A 180 -37.58 22.42 2.66
CA TRP A 180 -38.16 21.57 1.63
C TRP A 180 -39.68 21.68 1.68
N LYS A 181 -40.33 21.30 0.58
CA LYS A 181 -41.78 21.22 0.45
C LYS A 181 -42.18 20.09 -0.48
N THR A 182 -43.36 19.54 -0.24
CA THR A 182 -44.02 18.64 -1.20
C THR A 182 -44.73 19.45 -2.28
N GLY A 183 -44.79 18.89 -3.49
CA GLY A 183 -45.49 19.43 -4.64
C GLY A 183 -46.57 18.48 -5.15
N TYR A 184 -47.22 18.89 -6.23
CA TYR A 184 -48.23 18.06 -6.89
C TYR A 184 -47.62 16.74 -7.39
N GLY A 185 -48.42 15.66 -7.36
CA GLY A 185 -48.00 14.35 -7.84
C GLY A 185 -46.99 13.61 -6.96
N GLY A 186 -46.72 14.08 -5.74
CA GLY A 186 -45.71 13.46 -4.87
C GLY A 186 -44.28 13.88 -5.18
N SER A 187 -44.11 15.06 -5.80
CA SER A 187 -42.81 15.71 -5.95
C SER A 187 -42.34 16.35 -4.64
N ALA A 188 -41.05 16.60 -4.52
CA ALA A 188 -40.45 17.43 -3.49
C ALA A 188 -39.45 18.40 -4.11
N SER A 189 -39.32 19.57 -3.48
CA SER A 189 -38.32 20.57 -3.87
C SER A 189 -37.86 21.34 -2.66
N GLY A 190 -36.68 21.94 -2.75
CA GLY A 190 -36.16 22.72 -1.65
C GLY A 190 -34.88 23.44 -2.01
N LYS A 191 -34.30 24.02 -0.96
CA LYS A 191 -33.05 24.77 -1.02
C LYS A 191 -32.33 24.69 0.31
N GLY A 192 -31.02 24.86 0.29
CA GLY A 192 -30.23 24.97 1.51
C GLY A 192 -28.92 25.71 1.29
N ILE A 193 -28.19 25.90 2.37
CA ILE A 193 -26.88 26.52 2.43
C ILE A 193 -25.96 25.60 3.22
N VAL A 194 -24.87 25.18 2.59
CA VAL A 194 -23.79 24.45 3.25
C VAL A 194 -22.65 25.41 3.53
N LYS A 195 -22.05 25.30 4.70
CA LYS A 195 -20.85 26.04 5.08
C LYS A 195 -19.70 25.08 5.33
N ASN A 196 -18.56 25.37 4.74
CA ASN A 196 -17.30 24.69 5.01
C ASN A 196 -16.51 25.50 6.03
N ASN A 197 -16.46 25.05 7.28
CA ASN A 197 -15.64 25.70 8.31
C ASN A 197 -14.23 25.10 8.41
N THR A 198 -13.87 24.16 7.54
CA THR A 198 -12.51 23.61 7.49
C THR A 198 -11.56 24.57 6.78
N THR A 199 -10.26 24.25 6.86
CA THR A 199 -9.20 24.92 6.09
C THR A 199 -8.97 24.29 4.71
N PHE A 200 -9.80 23.33 4.29
CA PHE A 200 -9.64 22.59 3.05
C PHE A 200 -10.69 23.01 2.03
N ASP A 201 -10.28 23.13 0.77
CA ASP A 201 -11.19 23.28 -0.36
C ASP A 201 -11.82 21.93 -0.68
N ILE A 202 -13.15 21.80 -0.76
CA ILE A 202 -13.80 20.49 -0.92
C ILE A 202 -14.47 20.41 -2.29
N PRO A 203 -13.95 19.62 -3.23
CA PRO A 203 -14.59 19.41 -4.53
C PRO A 203 -15.92 18.66 -4.41
N LYS A 204 -16.88 19.01 -5.26
CA LYS A 204 -18.07 18.21 -5.57
C LYS A 204 -18.85 17.71 -4.35
N VAL A 205 -19.03 18.57 -3.34
CA VAL A 205 -19.76 18.22 -2.12
C VAL A 205 -21.16 17.75 -2.48
N LYS A 206 -21.51 16.54 -2.03
CA LYS A 206 -22.82 15.93 -2.24
C LYS A 206 -23.70 16.09 -1.01
N TYR A 207 -25.00 16.10 -1.26
CA TYR A 207 -26.00 15.91 -0.23
C TYR A 207 -26.81 14.64 -0.53
N GLU A 208 -27.33 14.02 0.52
CA GLU A 208 -28.40 13.03 0.44
C GLU A 208 -29.58 13.52 1.28
N ILE A 209 -30.79 13.46 0.72
CA ILE A 209 -32.04 13.76 1.41
C ILE A 209 -32.81 12.47 1.61
N THR A 210 -33.14 12.15 2.86
CA THR A 210 -34.01 11.03 3.22
C THR A 210 -35.42 11.53 3.47
N TYR A 211 -36.40 11.05 2.69
CA TYR A 211 -37.82 11.38 2.90
C TYR A 211 -38.50 10.32 3.76
N LYS A 212 -39.30 10.76 4.73
CA LYS A 212 -39.96 9.90 5.72
C LYS A 212 -41.46 10.17 5.84
N ASP A 213 -42.21 9.13 6.18
CA ASP A 213 -43.62 9.25 6.52
C ASP A 213 -43.83 9.87 7.92
N ARG A 214 -45.08 9.99 8.37
CA ARG A 214 -45.40 10.58 9.68
C ARG A 214 -44.85 9.77 10.86
N ASN A 215 -44.65 8.47 10.65
CA ASN A 215 -44.15 7.51 11.63
C ASN A 215 -42.61 7.34 11.54
N GLU A 216 -41.93 8.21 10.79
CA GLU A 216 -40.47 8.19 10.59
C GLU A 216 -39.94 7.01 9.76
N ASN A 217 -40.82 6.26 9.09
CA ASN A 217 -40.37 5.23 8.16
C ASN A 217 -39.80 5.91 6.90
N GLN A 218 -38.60 5.48 6.49
CA GLN A 218 -38.00 5.91 5.24
C GLN A 218 -38.89 5.47 4.06
N ILE A 219 -39.21 6.43 3.20
CA ILE A 219 -39.94 6.20 1.94
C ILE A 219 -38.94 6.03 0.80
N THR A 220 -38.02 6.99 0.67
CA THR A 220 -37.01 7.02 -0.39
C THR A 220 -35.89 8.01 -0.04
N THR A 221 -34.82 8.01 -0.82
CA THR A 221 -33.75 9.01 -0.78
C THR A 221 -33.61 9.71 -2.13
N ASP A 222 -32.97 10.87 -2.11
CA ASP A 222 -32.61 11.65 -3.29
C ASP A 222 -31.24 12.30 -3.04
N ASP A 223 -30.33 12.19 -3.99
CA ASP A 223 -29.00 12.76 -3.88
C ASP A 223 -28.77 13.89 -4.89
N GLY A 224 -27.75 14.69 -4.64
CA GLY A 224 -27.30 15.70 -5.57
C GLY A 224 -26.07 16.42 -5.09
N TYR A 225 -25.72 17.49 -5.79
CA TYR A 225 -24.53 18.27 -5.49
C TYR A 225 -24.91 19.60 -4.86
N VAL A 226 -24.22 19.94 -3.79
CA VAL A 226 -24.21 21.31 -3.25
C VAL A 226 -23.56 22.24 -4.26
N THR A 227 -22.43 21.80 -4.83
CA THR A 227 -21.72 22.44 -5.93
C THR A 227 -21.05 21.37 -6.79
N TYR A 228 -21.00 21.59 -8.11
CA TYR A 228 -20.24 20.73 -9.04
C TYR A 228 -18.75 21.11 -9.10
N ASP A 229 -18.40 22.27 -8.54
CA ASP A 229 -17.04 22.80 -8.51
C ASP A 229 -16.40 22.51 -7.14
N VAL A 230 -16.03 23.56 -6.41
CA VAL A 230 -15.31 23.49 -5.14
C VAL A 230 -16.02 24.34 -4.10
N LEU A 231 -16.36 23.74 -2.96
CA LEU A 231 -16.75 24.46 -1.76
C LEU A 231 -15.48 24.89 -1.02
N ARG A 232 -15.08 26.15 -1.22
CA ARG A 232 -13.80 26.67 -0.70
C ARG A 232 -13.75 26.70 0.83
N ALA A 233 -12.55 26.61 1.38
CA ALA A 233 -12.29 26.76 2.80
C ALA A 233 -12.93 28.04 3.37
N GLY A 234 -13.64 27.92 4.49
CA GLY A 234 -14.33 29.04 5.15
C GLY A 234 -15.57 29.60 4.43
N SER A 235 -15.92 29.08 3.25
CA SER A 235 -17.00 29.61 2.41
C SER A 235 -18.34 28.89 2.62
N SER A 236 -19.40 29.46 2.03
CA SER A 236 -20.73 28.85 1.98
C SER A 236 -21.22 28.79 0.55
N GLU A 237 -21.96 27.73 0.22
CA GLU A 237 -22.65 27.58 -1.05
C GLU A 237 -24.12 27.28 -0.85
N SER A 238 -24.95 27.87 -1.70
CA SER A 238 -26.39 27.60 -1.73
C SER A 238 -26.71 26.57 -2.80
N PHE A 239 -27.62 25.65 -2.51
CA PHE A 239 -28.09 24.65 -3.45
C PHE A 239 -29.61 24.61 -3.51
N THR A 240 -30.14 24.08 -4.60
CA THR A 240 -31.57 23.82 -4.80
C THR A 240 -31.75 22.42 -5.35
N PHE A 241 -32.86 21.77 -5.01
CA PHE A 241 -33.14 20.42 -5.48
C PHE A 241 -34.61 20.25 -5.87
N TYR A 242 -34.85 19.27 -6.73
CA TYR A 242 -36.17 18.84 -7.14
C TYR A 242 -36.15 17.34 -7.44
N THR A 243 -37.17 16.64 -6.96
CA THR A 243 -37.42 15.23 -7.26
C THR A 243 -38.92 14.99 -7.47
N SER A 244 -39.27 14.07 -8.35
CA SER A 244 -40.66 13.79 -8.73
C SER A 244 -41.25 12.52 -8.11
N TYR A 245 -40.49 11.77 -7.31
CA TYR A 245 -40.79 10.39 -6.93
C TYR A 245 -40.90 10.14 -5.41
N VAL A 246 -41.00 11.20 -4.62
CA VAL A 246 -41.07 11.11 -3.15
C VAL A 246 -42.40 10.50 -2.66
N GLY A 247 -43.48 10.70 -3.42
CA GLY A 247 -44.80 10.19 -3.12
C GLY A 247 -45.57 11.05 -2.09
N SER A 248 -46.90 10.95 -2.11
CA SER A 248 -47.79 11.80 -1.30
C SER A 248 -47.73 11.55 0.22
N ARG A 249 -47.04 10.50 0.65
CA ARG A 249 -46.93 10.10 2.07
C ARG A 249 -45.78 10.79 2.80
N ALA A 250 -44.87 11.44 2.10
CA ALA A 250 -43.75 12.14 2.73
C ALA A 250 -44.24 13.32 3.56
N SER A 251 -43.75 13.40 4.78
CA SER A 251 -44.12 14.45 5.74
C SER A 251 -42.94 14.99 6.55
N LYS A 252 -41.83 14.24 6.58
CA LYS A 252 -40.58 14.62 7.20
C LYS A 252 -39.45 14.40 6.19
N ALA A 253 -38.37 15.15 6.32
CA ALA A 253 -37.14 14.90 5.58
C ALA A 253 -35.93 15.22 6.47
N SER A 254 -34.84 14.52 6.23
CA SER A 254 -33.51 14.82 6.79
C SER A 254 -32.52 14.97 5.65
N ILE A 255 -31.46 15.73 5.89
CA ILE A 255 -30.37 15.93 4.93
C ILE A 255 -29.04 15.58 5.60
N SER A 256 -28.16 14.93 4.86
CA SER A 256 -26.77 14.66 5.21
C SER A 256 -25.85 15.07 4.08
N LEU A 257 -24.58 15.31 4.42
CA LEU A 257 -23.52 15.54 3.45
C LEU A 257 -22.71 14.25 3.27
N GLU A 258 -22.31 14.00 2.04
CA GLU A 258 -21.45 12.89 1.68
C GLU A 258 -20.10 13.43 1.20
N PHE A 259 -19.03 12.83 1.72
CA PHE A 259 -17.65 13.15 1.38
C PHE A 259 -17.00 11.94 0.73
N ASP A 260 -16.28 12.18 -0.34
CA ASP A 260 -15.53 11.14 -1.06
C ASP A 260 -14.34 10.69 -0.20
N GLU A 261 -14.33 9.42 0.20
CA GLU A 261 -13.28 8.84 1.04
C GLU A 261 -11.91 8.83 0.34
N ASP A 262 -11.87 8.68 -0.98
CA ASP A 262 -10.61 8.70 -1.75
C ASP A 262 -10.00 10.10 -1.75
N MET A 263 -10.84 11.14 -1.87
CA MET A 263 -10.40 12.54 -1.73
C MET A 263 -9.89 12.83 -0.30
N ILE A 264 -10.57 12.33 0.74
CA ILE A 264 -10.09 12.48 2.12
C ILE A 264 -8.73 11.81 2.31
N LYS A 265 -8.58 10.59 1.77
CA LYS A 265 -7.32 9.86 1.78
C LYS A 265 -6.22 10.64 1.05
N GLU A 266 -6.52 11.27 -0.08
CA GLU A 266 -5.56 12.09 -0.82
C GLU A 266 -5.08 13.30 0.01
N TYR A 267 -5.97 13.96 0.77
CA TYR A 267 -5.54 15.02 1.70
C TYR A 267 -4.60 14.52 2.77
N VAL A 268 -4.81 13.31 3.28
CA VAL A 268 -3.92 12.69 4.26
C VAL A 268 -2.57 12.36 3.63
N LEU A 269 -2.56 11.65 2.50
CA LEU A 269 -1.31 11.23 1.83
C LEU A 269 -0.42 12.43 1.44
N ASN A 270 -1.02 13.57 1.10
CA ASN A 270 -0.32 14.77 0.66
C ASN A 270 -0.12 15.85 1.74
N ALA A 271 -0.51 15.57 3.00
CA ALA A 271 -0.31 16.50 4.09
C ALA A 271 1.18 16.68 4.43
N HIS A 272 1.49 17.80 5.08
CA HIS A 272 2.81 18.02 5.65
C HIS A 272 2.93 17.29 7.01
N TYR A 273 3.99 16.51 7.17
CA TYR A 273 4.31 15.74 8.36
C TYR A 273 5.67 16.15 8.94
N ASN A 274 5.87 15.95 10.23
CA ASN A 274 7.10 16.29 10.94
C ASN A 274 8.09 15.11 11.03
N GLY A 275 7.64 13.89 10.71
CA GLY A 275 8.44 12.67 10.77
C GLY A 275 8.45 11.99 12.14
N ASP A 276 7.57 12.42 13.06
CA ASP A 276 7.42 11.87 14.41
C ASP A 276 6.04 11.27 14.67
N GLU A 277 5.16 11.31 13.66
CA GLU A 277 3.77 10.86 13.74
C GLU A 277 3.65 9.37 14.04
N TYR A 278 4.51 8.54 13.45
CA TYR A 278 4.49 7.11 13.68
C TYR A 278 4.86 6.75 15.13
N GLU A 279 5.86 7.42 15.72
CA GLU A 279 6.25 7.18 17.11
C GLU A 279 5.13 7.60 18.09
N LYS A 280 4.47 8.73 17.82
CA LYS A 280 3.29 9.17 18.60
C LYS A 280 2.16 8.15 18.50
N TYR A 281 1.85 7.70 17.28
CA TYR A 281 0.85 6.67 17.05
C TYR A 281 1.13 5.40 17.85
N LYS A 282 2.37 4.92 17.82
CA LYS A 282 2.77 3.73 18.59
C LYS A 282 2.63 3.93 20.10
N SER A 283 3.02 5.09 20.63
CA SER A 283 2.87 5.38 22.07
C SER A 283 1.42 5.43 22.53
N GLU A 284 0.50 5.93 21.70
CA GLU A 284 -0.92 6.01 22.04
C GLU A 284 -1.62 4.65 22.04
N GLU A 285 -1.20 3.72 21.17
CA GLU A 285 -1.74 2.34 21.15
C GLU A 285 -1.27 1.55 22.39
N GLU A 286 -0.03 1.76 22.84
CA GLU A 286 0.51 1.10 24.04
C GLU A 286 -0.13 1.58 25.35
N GLU A 287 -0.74 2.77 25.39
CA GLU A 287 -1.48 3.25 26.56
C GLU A 287 -2.91 2.68 26.68
N ILE A 288 -3.40 2.03 25.62
CA ILE A 288 -4.77 1.47 25.55
C ILE A 288 -4.78 -0.04 25.88
N GLU A 289 -3.62 -0.72 25.83
CA GLU A 289 -3.42 -2.12 26.25
C GLU A 289 -3.11 -2.27 27.76
#